data_AF-A0A519RYF4-F1
#
_entry.id   AF-A0A519RYF4-F1
#
_cell.length_a   1.000
_cell.length_b   1.000
_cell.length_c   1.000
_cell.angle_alpha   90.00
_cell.angle_beta   90.00
_cell.angle_gamma   90.00
#
_symmetry.space_group_name_H-M   'P 1'
#
loop_
_entity.id
_entity.type
_entity.pdbx_description
1 polymer ?
#
loop_
_entity_poly.entity_id
_entity_poly.type
_entity_poly.pdbx_seq_one_letter_code
_entity_poly.pdbx_strand_id
1 'polypeptide(L)' 'MDDKNKQDGRDDAKVDLNDPNEVSYAAQQANVSVEVYKEMAKKAGTSSRAKIADYIAQNK' A
#
# COMPACT_ATOMS: atom_id res chain seq x y z
N MET A 1 -8.98 -24.96 17.27
CA MET A 1 -8.65 -25.16 15.85
C MET A 1 -8.02 -23.87 15.39
N ASP A 2 -6.71 -23.89 15.16
CA ASP A 2 -6.00 -22.74 14.60
C ASP A 2 -6.61 -22.39 13.25
N ASP A 3 -7.12 -21.16 13.11
CA ASP A 3 -7.56 -20.58 11.84
C ASP A 3 -6.37 -20.39 10.89
N LYS A 4 -5.76 -21.51 10.45
CA LYS A 4 -4.69 -21.58 9.45
C LYS A 4 -5.22 -21.39 8.02
N ASN A 5 -6.36 -20.74 7.86
CA ASN A 5 -7.03 -20.61 6.56
C ASN A 5 -7.60 -19.22 6.31
N LYS A 6 -6.82 -18.18 6.63
CA LYS A 6 -6.85 -16.96 5.82
C LYS A 6 -5.58 -16.91 4.99
N GLN A 7 -5.46 -17.83 4.04
CA GLN A 7 -4.98 -17.45 2.72
C GLN A 7 -6.00 -16.47 2.17
N ASP A 8 -6.00 -15.26 2.72
CA ASP A 8 -6.75 -14.15 2.17
C ASP A 8 -6.02 -13.91 0.85
N GLY A 9 -6.57 -14.46 -0.24
CA GLY A 9 -6.07 -14.39 -1.62
C GLY A 9 -5.94 -12.96 -2.16
N ARG A 10 -5.92 -11.97 -1.26
CA ARG A 10 -5.14 -10.75 -1.35
C ARG A 10 -3.66 -11.07 -1.51
N ASP A 11 -3.30 -11.56 -2.69
CA ASP A 11 -2.18 -10.98 -3.44
C ASP A 11 -2.50 -9.48 -3.70
N ASP A 12 -2.69 -8.75 -2.61
CA ASP A 12 -2.59 -7.31 -2.51
C ASP A 12 -1.14 -7.05 -2.86
N ALA A 13 -0.87 -6.76 -4.13
CA ALA A 13 0.47 -6.49 -4.62
C ALA A 13 1.17 -5.56 -3.62
N LYS A 14 2.06 -6.14 -2.81
CA LYS A 14 2.76 -5.37 -1.78
C LYS A 14 3.65 -4.40 -2.52
N VAL A 15 3.74 -3.17 -2.03
CA VAL A 15 4.70 -2.20 -2.52
C VAL A 15 5.92 -2.29 -1.63
N ASP A 16 7.07 -2.62 -2.19
CA ASP A 16 8.32 -2.38 -1.49
C ASP A 16 8.57 -0.87 -1.42
N LEU A 17 8.46 -0.29 -0.23
CA LEU A 17 8.69 1.14 -0.02
C LEU A 17 10.16 1.55 -0.23
N ASN A 18 11.06 0.58 -0.33
CA ASN A 18 12.46 0.78 -0.64
C ASN A 18 12.75 0.71 -2.14
N ASP A 19 11.87 0.09 -2.95
CA ASP A 19 12.00 0.06 -4.39
C ASP A 19 11.41 1.34 -5.02
N PRO A 20 12.22 2.22 -5.60
CA PRO A 20 11.74 3.49 -6.13
C PRO A 20 10.79 3.32 -7.32
N ASN A 21 10.89 2.23 -8.10
CA ASN A 21 10.02 2.01 -9.25
C ASN A 21 8.63 1.55 -8.80
N GLU A 22 8.55 0.62 -7.85
CA GLU A 22 7.27 0.17 -7.29
C GLU A 22 6.53 1.31 -6.59
N VAL A 23 7.24 2.12 -5.79
CA VAL A 23 6.62 3.27 -5.11
C VAL A 23 6.20 4.32 -6.12
N SER A 24 7.01 4.61 -7.13
CA SER A 24 6.64 5.56 -8.19
C SER A 24 5.37 5.13 -8.91
N TYR A 25 5.31 3.86 -9.33
CA TYR A 25 4.14 3.30 -9.98
C TYR A 25 2.89 3.36 -9.08
N ALA A 26 3.02 2.98 -7.81
CA ALA A 26 1.91 3.00 -6.86
C ALA A 26 1.43 4.43 -6.52
N ALA A 27 2.37 5.37 -6.38
CA ALA A 27 2.07 6.78 -6.15
C ALA A 27 1.33 7.41 -7.35
N GLN A 28 1.73 7.07 -8.58
CA GLN A 28 1.03 7.47 -9.80
C GLN A 28 -0.41 6.93 -9.84
N GLN A 29 -0.61 5.65 -9.49
CA GLN A 29 -1.95 5.05 -9.41
C GLN A 29 -2.84 5.75 -8.37
N ALA A 30 -2.26 6.15 -7.25
CA ALA A 30 -2.95 6.90 -6.20
C ALA A 30 -3.04 8.42 -6.50
N ASN A 31 -2.48 8.88 -7.61
CA ASN A 31 -2.39 10.29 -8.02
C ASN A 31 -1.82 11.21 -6.92
N VAL A 32 -0.72 10.76 -6.28
CA VAL A 32 0.04 11.51 -5.27
C VAL A 32 1.53 11.47 -5.60
N SER A 33 2.31 12.36 -4.96
CA SER A 33 3.77 12.30 -5.04
C SER A 33 4.31 11.07 -4.30
N VAL A 34 5.47 10.57 -4.72
CA VAL A 34 6.19 9.44 -4.08
C VAL A 34 6.42 9.67 -2.59
N GLU A 35 6.78 10.88 -2.18
CA GLU A 35 6.99 11.23 -0.77
C GLU A 35 5.71 11.09 0.05
N VAL A 36 4.59 11.61 -0.47
CA VAL A 36 3.27 11.51 0.15
C VAL A 36 2.85 10.05 0.24
N TYR A 37 3.05 9.26 -0.81
CA TYR A 37 2.74 7.84 -0.79
C TYR A 37 3.53 7.10 0.29
N LYS A 38 4.84 7.35 0.43
CA LYS A 38 5.66 6.74 1.48
C LYS A 38 5.22 7.15 2.88
N GLU A 39 4.86 8.41 3.07
CA GLU A 39 4.35 8.89 4.35
C GLU A 39 3.01 8.23 4.70
N MET A 40 2.07 8.18 3.76
CA MET A 40 0.76 7.56 3.95
C MET A 40 0.88 6.05 4.17
N ALA A 41 1.81 5.38 3.49
CA ALA A 41 2.10 3.97 3.73
C ALA A 41 2.64 3.72 5.15
N LYS A 42 3.53 4.59 5.64
CA LYS A 42 4.02 4.53 7.03
C LYS A 42 2.91 4.78 8.03
N LYS A 43 2.04 5.78 7.80
CA LYS A 43 0.88 6.10 8.66
C LYS A 43 -0.15 4.98 8.67
N ALA A 44 -0.41 4.36 7.52
CA ALA A 44 -1.31 3.22 7.39
C ALA A 44 -0.75 1.93 8.04
N GLY A 45 0.56 1.89 8.34
CA GLY A 45 1.21 0.75 8.98
C GLY A 45 1.19 -0.53 8.12
N THR A 46 1.10 -0.38 6.80
CA THR A 46 0.93 -1.50 5.87
C THR A 46 1.70 -1.29 4.57
N SER A 47 2.12 -2.39 3.94
CA SER A 47 2.76 -2.42 2.62
C SER A 47 1.80 -2.82 1.50
N SER A 48 0.52 -3.08 1.79
CA SER A 48 -0.48 -3.44 0.78
C SER A 48 -0.85 -2.21 -0.04
N ARG A 49 -0.68 -2.28 -1.37
CA ARG A 49 -0.97 -1.17 -2.29
C ARG A 49 -2.42 -0.70 -2.17
N ALA A 50 -3.37 -1.63 -2.12
CA ALA A 50 -4.78 -1.26 -2.05
C ALA A 50 -5.11 -0.57 -0.72
N LYS A 51 -4.59 -1.08 0.41
CA LYS A 51 -4.81 -0.42 1.72
C LYS A 51 -4.18 0.97 1.79
N ILE A 52 -3.00 1.16 1.20
CA ILE A 52 -2.37 2.48 1.14
C ILE A 52 -3.21 3.43 0.28
N ALA A 53 -3.66 2.99 -0.90
CA ALA A 53 -4.51 3.79 -1.78
C ALA A 53 -5.85 4.15 -1.12
N ASP A 54 -6.47 3.21 -0.42
CA ASP A 54 -7.71 3.42 0.34
C ASP A 54 -7.49 4.42 1.48
N TYR A 55 -6.38 4.28 2.23
CA TYR A 55 -5.99 5.24 3.26
C TYR A 55 -5.75 6.64 2.69
N ILE A 56 -5.07 6.74 1.54
CA ILE A 56 -4.87 8.01 0.83
C ILE A 56 -6.22 8.62 0.45
N ALA A 57 -7.15 7.84 -0.10
CA ALA A 57 -8.48 8.34 -0.50
C ALA A 57 -9.31 8.84 0.68
N GLN A 58 -9.20 8.21 1.85
CA GLN A 58 -9.89 8.62 3.08
C GLN A 58 -9.27 9.86 3.76
N ASN A 59 -7.99 10.13 3.52
CA ASN A 59 -7.23 11.24 4.12
C ASN A 59 -6.90 12.35 3.12
N LYS A 60 -7.56 12.35 1.95
CA LYS A 60 -7.35 13.33 0.89
C LYS A 60 -8.07 14.64 1.15
#